data_AF-A0A3P3TWZ5-F1
#
_entry.id   AF-A0A3P3TWZ5-F1
#
_cell.length_a   1.000
_cell.length_b   1.000
_cell.length_c   1.000
_cell.angle_alpha   90.00
_cell.angle_beta   90.00
_cell.angle_gamma   90.00
#
_symmetry.space_group_name_H-M   'P 1'
#
loop_
_entity.id
_entity.type
_entity.pdbx_description
1 polymer ?
#
loop_
_entity_poly.entity_id
_entity_poly.type
_entity_poly.pdbx_seq_one_letter_code
_entity_poly.pdbx_strand_id
1 'polypeptide(L)'
;MKSYDTPSEISSGLEELEQIKKEVPSLSGYANQKYDELNSKLKMFQAVSGAIRYILIDHTVELEDEMSPANSTVILMNEYEDVQKTISALEKLSSDLNSHIIEIEAIEEKDNSINGLYEAMTENKKCLDSKINYLKKNSAKITSSNSLLTEDNIFALLDSTDIISDVEAIDSQIETSLSDLKQRAKSLNDLY
;
A
#
# COMPACT_ATOMS: atom_id res chain seq x y z
N MET A 1 -18.01 9.36 -32.09
CA MET A 1 -16.81 9.66 -31.27
C MET A 1 -16.37 8.34 -30.69
N LYS A 2 -15.14 7.87 -30.92
CA LYS A 2 -14.61 6.73 -30.14
C LYS A 2 -14.61 7.18 -28.67
N SER A 3 -15.13 6.35 -27.77
CA SER A 3 -14.87 6.57 -26.35
C SER A 3 -13.47 6.03 -26.04
N TYR A 4 -12.77 6.69 -25.13
CA TYR A 4 -11.39 6.38 -24.73
C TYR A 4 -11.42 6.01 -23.26
N ASP A 5 -12.12 4.93 -22.96
CA ASP A 5 -12.46 4.56 -21.58
C ASP A 5 -11.53 3.46 -21.05
N THR A 6 -10.84 2.75 -21.93
CA THR A 6 -9.86 1.71 -21.57
C THR A 6 -8.42 2.11 -21.91
N PRO A 7 -7.40 1.55 -21.22
CA PRO A 7 -5.99 1.81 -21.52
C PRO A 7 -5.59 1.49 -22.96
N SER A 8 -6.11 0.39 -23.54
CA SER A 8 -5.82 -0.01 -24.91
C SER A 8 -6.39 0.96 -25.95
N GLU A 9 -7.61 1.46 -25.72
CA GLU A 9 -8.20 2.50 -26.56
C GLU A 9 -7.41 3.80 -26.48
N ILE A 10 -7.00 4.21 -25.27
CA ILE A 10 -6.19 5.41 -25.06
C ILE A 10 -4.84 5.28 -25.79
N SER A 11 -4.15 4.15 -25.68
CA SER A 11 -2.89 3.91 -26.40
C SER A 11 -3.06 3.98 -27.91
N SER A 12 -4.12 3.36 -28.45
CA SER A 12 -4.44 3.45 -29.89
C SER A 12 -4.73 4.91 -30.31
N GLY A 13 -5.44 5.68 -29.49
CA GLY A 13 -5.71 7.09 -29.74
C GLY A 13 -4.45 7.96 -29.74
N LEU A 14 -3.47 7.67 -28.87
CA LEU A 14 -2.18 8.35 -28.85
C LEU A 14 -1.38 8.09 -30.14
N GLU A 15 -1.38 6.86 -30.65
CA GLU A 15 -0.76 6.51 -31.94
C GLU A 15 -1.42 7.23 -33.12
N GLU A 16 -2.77 7.28 -33.14
CA GLU A 16 -3.52 8.03 -34.16
C GLU A 16 -3.18 9.53 -34.14
N LEU A 17 -3.03 10.12 -32.95
CA LEU A 17 -2.67 11.53 -32.80
C LEU A 17 -1.22 11.82 -33.21
N GLU A 18 -0.27 10.92 -32.91
CA GLU A 18 1.11 10.97 -33.43
C GLU A 18 1.13 10.99 -34.96
N GLN A 19 0.31 10.15 -35.59
CA GLN A 19 0.21 10.11 -37.05
C GLN A 19 -0.38 11.41 -37.62
N ILE A 20 -1.43 11.96 -36.99
CA ILE A 20 -2.03 13.24 -37.42
C ILE A 20 -1.03 14.39 -37.29
N LYS A 21 -0.23 14.45 -36.22
CA LYS A 21 0.83 15.46 -36.06
C LYS A 21 1.83 15.43 -37.21
N LYS A 22 2.16 14.22 -37.70
CA LYS A 22 3.14 14.00 -38.76
C LYS A 22 2.58 14.26 -40.16
N GLU A 23 1.35 13.82 -40.42
CA GLU A 23 0.76 13.81 -41.76
C GLU A 23 -0.06 15.07 -42.06
N VAL A 24 -0.57 15.77 -41.04
CA VAL A 24 -1.44 16.95 -41.20
C VAL A 24 -0.94 18.12 -40.33
N PRO A 25 0.07 18.88 -40.79
CA PRO A 25 0.69 19.95 -40.00
C PRO A 25 -0.28 21.04 -39.52
N SER A 26 -1.34 21.33 -40.29
CA SER A 26 -2.36 22.32 -39.93
C SER A 26 -3.17 21.95 -38.69
N LEU A 27 -3.19 20.67 -38.31
CA LEU A 27 -3.88 20.18 -37.11
C LEU A 27 -2.94 19.88 -35.94
N SER A 28 -1.63 20.14 -36.10
CA SER A 28 -0.61 19.79 -35.09
C SER A 28 -0.90 20.38 -33.70
N GLY A 29 -1.37 21.63 -33.62
CA GLY A 29 -1.72 22.26 -32.34
C GLY A 29 -2.85 21.54 -31.60
N TYR A 30 -3.92 21.18 -32.32
CA TYR A 30 -5.02 20.39 -31.77
C TYR A 30 -4.56 18.98 -31.37
N ALA A 31 -3.79 18.32 -32.23
CA ALA A 31 -3.30 16.97 -31.98
C ALA A 31 -2.33 16.92 -30.78
N ASN A 32 -1.51 17.94 -30.56
CA ASN A 32 -0.66 18.06 -29.37
C ASN A 32 -1.50 18.20 -28.10
N GLN A 33 -2.47 19.12 -28.09
CA GLN A 33 -3.34 19.30 -26.92
C GLN A 33 -4.08 18.00 -26.55
N LYS A 34 -4.68 17.32 -27.54
CA LYS A 34 -5.39 16.04 -27.28
C LYS A 34 -4.47 14.90 -26.90
N TYR A 35 -3.24 14.91 -27.41
CA TYR A 35 -2.23 13.94 -27.01
C TYR A 35 -1.88 14.09 -25.54
N ASP A 36 -1.66 15.33 -25.07
CA ASP A 36 -1.34 15.59 -23.67
C ASP A 36 -2.49 15.19 -22.75
N GLU A 37 -3.73 15.52 -23.09
CA GLU A 37 -4.93 15.09 -22.36
C GLU A 37 -5.03 13.55 -22.23
N LEU A 38 -4.89 12.82 -23.36
CA LEU A 38 -4.98 11.35 -23.37
C LEU A 38 -3.80 10.71 -22.63
N ASN A 39 -2.61 11.28 -22.73
CA ASN A 39 -1.42 10.79 -22.05
C ASN A 39 -1.53 10.97 -20.53
N SER A 40 -2.07 12.11 -20.07
CA SER A 40 -2.37 12.31 -18.65
C SER A 40 -3.40 11.31 -18.15
N LYS A 41 -4.47 11.05 -18.93
CA LYS A 41 -5.47 10.01 -18.60
C LYS A 41 -4.83 8.62 -18.52
N LEU A 42 -3.93 8.27 -19.45
CA LEU A 42 -3.22 6.98 -19.42
C LEU A 42 -2.37 6.81 -18.15
N LYS A 43 -1.62 7.85 -17.76
CA LYS A 43 -0.79 7.82 -16.55
C LYS A 43 -1.64 7.64 -15.29
N MET A 44 -2.78 8.33 -15.20
CA MET A 44 -3.74 8.14 -14.12
C MET A 44 -4.20 6.68 -14.04
N PHE A 45 -4.64 6.09 -15.16
CA PHE A 45 -5.05 4.69 -15.20
C PHE A 45 -3.95 3.73 -14.75
N GLN A 46 -2.72 3.95 -15.20
CA GLN A 46 -1.58 3.09 -14.84
C GLN A 46 -1.26 3.16 -13.35
N ALA A 47 -1.23 4.37 -12.77
CA ALA A 47 -0.98 4.56 -11.34
C ALA A 47 -2.09 3.91 -10.49
N VAL A 48 -3.37 4.18 -10.81
CA VAL A 48 -4.51 3.62 -10.09
C VAL A 48 -4.56 2.10 -10.20
N SER A 49 -4.39 1.56 -11.42
CA SER A 49 -4.38 0.11 -11.64
C SER A 49 -3.22 -0.57 -10.92
N GLY A 50 -2.02 0.03 -10.94
CA GLY A 50 -0.86 -0.44 -10.21
C GLY A 50 -1.12 -0.52 -8.71
N ALA A 51 -1.65 0.54 -8.12
CA ALA A 51 -1.98 0.59 -6.69
C ALA A 51 -3.05 -0.43 -6.31
N ILE A 52 -4.15 -0.54 -7.08
CA ILE A 52 -5.22 -1.53 -6.84
C ILE A 52 -4.64 -2.95 -6.84
N ARG A 53 -3.82 -3.26 -7.84
CA ARG A 53 -3.21 -4.59 -7.97
C ARG A 53 -2.33 -4.90 -6.76
N TYR A 54 -1.44 -3.99 -6.39
CA TYR A 54 -0.58 -4.15 -5.22
C TYR A 54 -1.40 -4.37 -3.95
N ILE A 55 -2.43 -3.55 -3.71
CA ILE A 55 -3.27 -3.65 -2.52
C ILE A 55 -3.98 -5.00 -2.45
N LEU A 56 -4.61 -5.43 -3.54
CA LEU A 56 -5.47 -6.61 -3.55
C LEU A 56 -4.70 -7.93 -3.61
N ILE A 57 -3.49 -7.93 -4.16
CA ILE A 57 -2.72 -9.17 -4.42
C ILE A 57 -1.49 -9.29 -3.53
N ASP A 58 -0.75 -8.20 -3.29
CA ASP A 58 0.52 -8.28 -2.57
C ASP A 58 0.33 -7.84 -1.10
N HIS A 59 -0.18 -6.64 -0.88
CA HIS A 59 -0.26 -6.02 0.45
C HIS A 59 -1.21 -6.75 1.40
N THR A 60 -2.41 -7.04 0.91
CA THR A 60 -3.42 -7.77 1.70
C THR A 60 -2.97 -9.19 1.99
N VAL A 61 -2.37 -9.88 1.00
CA VAL A 61 -1.92 -11.27 1.17
C VAL A 61 -0.82 -11.35 2.21
N GLU A 62 0.17 -10.46 2.17
CA GLU A 62 1.26 -10.45 3.15
C GLU A 62 0.79 -10.15 4.58
N LEU A 63 -0.23 -9.29 4.76
CA LEU A 63 -0.75 -8.96 6.10
C LEU A 63 -1.77 -9.98 6.63
N GLU A 64 -2.49 -10.69 5.75
CA GLU A 64 -3.48 -11.71 6.13
C GLU A 64 -2.84 -13.13 6.21
N ASP A 65 -1.66 -13.36 5.65
CA ASP A 65 -0.96 -14.65 5.72
C ASP A 65 -0.41 -14.91 7.14
N GLU A 66 -0.91 -15.96 7.79
CA GLU A 66 -0.46 -16.40 9.12
C GLU A 66 1.03 -16.79 9.16
N MET A 67 1.61 -17.14 8.01
CA MET A 67 3.02 -17.50 7.88
C MET A 67 3.91 -16.29 7.54
N SER A 68 3.33 -15.12 7.23
CA SER A 68 4.13 -13.95 6.93
C SER A 68 4.79 -13.39 8.18
N PRO A 69 6.09 -13.02 8.13
CA PRO A 69 6.74 -12.30 9.21
C PRO A 69 6.01 -10.99 9.56
N ALA A 70 5.36 -10.33 8.60
CA ALA A 70 4.64 -9.08 8.84
C ALA A 70 3.43 -9.25 9.79
N ASN A 71 2.83 -10.44 9.80
CA ASN A 71 1.70 -10.83 10.64
C ASN A 71 2.11 -11.64 11.89
N SER A 72 3.41 -11.70 12.19
CA SER A 72 3.90 -12.46 13.35
C SER A 72 3.50 -11.79 14.67
N THR A 73 2.95 -12.59 15.60
CA THR A 73 2.61 -12.14 16.96
C THR A 73 3.85 -12.04 17.83
N VAL A 74 3.81 -11.17 18.85
CA VAL A 74 4.97 -10.91 19.73
C VAL A 74 5.47 -12.18 20.41
N ILE A 75 4.59 -13.07 20.87
CA ILE A 75 4.96 -14.31 21.57
C ILE A 75 5.77 -15.28 20.71
N LEU A 76 5.74 -15.12 19.38
CA LEU A 76 6.54 -15.92 18.45
C LEU A 76 7.91 -15.30 18.17
N MET A 77 8.16 -14.06 18.60
CA MET A 77 9.43 -13.35 18.42
C MET A 77 10.37 -13.60 19.61
N ASN A 78 10.90 -14.81 19.69
CA ASN A 78 11.69 -15.27 20.84
C ASN A 78 13.15 -14.84 20.75
N GLU A 79 13.66 -14.67 19.55
CA GLU A 79 15.03 -14.25 19.29
C GLU A 79 15.07 -12.86 18.64
N TYR A 80 16.22 -12.18 18.77
CA TYR A 80 16.43 -10.89 18.11
C TYR A 80 16.25 -10.98 16.59
N GLU A 81 16.63 -12.12 15.99
CA GLU A 81 16.47 -12.35 14.56
C GLU A 81 14.99 -12.36 14.13
N ASP A 82 14.09 -12.91 14.95
CA ASP A 82 12.65 -12.94 14.66
C ASP A 82 12.08 -11.52 14.63
N VAL A 83 12.44 -10.69 15.62
CA VAL A 83 12.03 -9.28 15.68
C VAL A 83 12.54 -8.53 14.45
N GLN A 84 13.79 -8.77 14.04
CA GLN A 84 14.34 -8.13 12.84
C GLN A 84 13.65 -8.58 11.56
N LYS A 85 13.32 -9.87 11.41
CA LYS A 85 12.58 -10.40 10.25
C LYS A 85 11.22 -9.72 10.13
N THR A 86 10.47 -9.60 11.22
CA THR A 86 9.18 -8.90 11.25
C THR A 86 9.32 -7.43 10.87
N ILE A 87 10.30 -6.73 11.46
CA ILE A 87 10.57 -5.32 11.13
C ILE A 87 10.89 -5.17 9.64
N SER A 88 11.78 -5.99 9.09
CA SER A 88 12.16 -5.90 7.67
C SER A 88 10.99 -6.19 6.72
N ALA A 89 10.12 -7.16 7.05
CA ALA A 89 8.93 -7.44 6.27
C ALA A 89 7.95 -6.25 6.27
N LEU A 90 7.69 -5.66 7.45
CA LEU A 90 6.85 -4.48 7.58
C LEU A 90 7.44 -3.25 6.87
N GLU A 91 8.77 -3.04 6.95
CA GLU A 91 9.45 -1.96 6.24
C GLU A 91 9.33 -2.10 4.72
N LYS A 92 9.42 -3.32 4.20
CA LYS A 92 9.19 -3.59 2.78
C LYS A 92 7.76 -3.21 2.39
N LEU A 93 6.76 -3.66 3.14
CA LEU A 93 5.35 -3.32 2.89
C LEU A 93 5.10 -1.80 2.95
N SER A 94 5.64 -1.12 3.96
CA SER A 94 5.53 0.34 4.09
C SER A 94 6.20 1.07 2.92
N SER A 95 7.37 0.60 2.48
CA SER A 95 8.10 1.17 1.35
C SER A 95 7.38 0.97 0.02
N ASP A 96 6.90 -0.24 -0.26
CA ASP A 96 6.19 -0.58 -1.49
C ASP A 96 4.86 0.19 -1.57
N LEU A 97 4.11 0.26 -0.45
CA LEU A 97 2.91 1.09 -0.33
C LEU A 97 3.24 2.58 -0.57
N ASN A 98 4.36 3.08 -0.03
CA ASN A 98 4.78 4.48 -0.22
C ASN A 98 5.07 4.81 -1.70
N SER A 99 5.68 3.90 -2.45
CA SER A 99 5.89 4.09 -3.90
C SER A 99 4.56 4.33 -4.61
N HIS A 100 3.54 3.53 -4.31
CA HIS A 100 2.21 3.73 -4.90
C HIS A 100 1.51 4.99 -4.38
N ILE A 101 1.70 5.39 -3.11
CA ILE A 101 1.20 6.67 -2.61
C ILE A 101 1.75 7.83 -3.44
N ILE A 102 3.05 7.83 -3.74
CA ILE A 102 3.69 8.87 -4.55
C ILE A 102 3.12 8.89 -5.97
N GLU A 103 2.92 7.72 -6.59
CA GLU A 103 2.31 7.61 -7.93
C GLU A 103 0.89 8.19 -7.97
N ILE A 104 0.06 7.86 -6.97
CA ILE A 104 -1.31 8.37 -6.85
C ILE A 104 -1.31 9.87 -6.50
N GLU A 105 -0.37 10.31 -5.67
CA GLU A 105 -0.22 11.72 -5.29
C GLU A 105 0.04 12.59 -6.51
N ALA A 106 0.87 12.12 -7.44
CA ALA A 106 1.28 12.83 -8.65
C ALA A 106 0.19 12.98 -9.72
N ILE A 107 -0.97 12.33 -9.58
CA ILE A 107 -2.12 12.52 -10.47
C ILE A 107 -2.68 13.93 -10.29
N GLU A 108 -2.73 14.74 -11.36
CA GLU A 108 -3.20 16.13 -11.26
C GLU A 108 -4.72 16.24 -11.04
N GLU A 109 -5.50 15.44 -11.78
CA GLU A 109 -6.96 15.43 -11.72
C GLU A 109 -7.45 14.15 -11.06
N LYS A 110 -7.77 14.24 -9.76
CA LYS A 110 -8.31 13.12 -8.96
C LYS A 110 -9.78 13.36 -8.68
N ASP A 111 -10.58 12.31 -8.79
CA ASP A 111 -11.95 12.32 -8.27
C ASP A 111 -11.98 11.93 -6.78
N ASN A 112 -13.18 11.94 -6.18
CA ASN A 112 -13.36 11.57 -4.77
C ASN A 112 -13.00 10.11 -4.48
N SER A 113 -13.06 9.23 -5.47
CA SER A 113 -12.74 7.82 -5.31
C SER A 113 -11.22 7.62 -5.21
N ILE A 114 -10.46 8.28 -6.09
CA ILE A 114 -8.98 8.29 -6.08
C ILE A 114 -8.47 8.98 -4.81
N ASN A 115 -9.07 10.10 -4.40
CA ASN A 115 -8.73 10.77 -3.14
C ASN A 115 -8.96 9.86 -1.92
N GLY A 116 -10.10 9.14 -1.89
CA GLY A 116 -10.38 8.18 -0.83
C GLY A 116 -9.39 7.02 -0.78
N LEU A 117 -8.93 6.52 -1.95
CA LEU A 117 -7.88 5.51 -2.00
C LEU A 117 -6.56 6.04 -1.43
N TYR A 118 -6.14 7.24 -1.84
CA TYR A 118 -4.92 7.89 -1.36
C TYR A 118 -4.92 8.07 0.16
N GLU A 119 -6.04 8.52 0.73
CA GLU A 119 -6.21 8.69 2.18
C GLU A 119 -6.09 7.34 2.91
N ALA A 120 -6.77 6.30 2.43
CA ALA A 120 -6.70 4.96 3.01
C ALA A 120 -5.28 4.36 2.94
N MET A 121 -4.57 4.55 1.83
CA MET A 121 -3.18 4.10 1.68
C MET A 121 -2.27 4.81 2.69
N THR A 122 -2.44 6.13 2.82
CA THR A 122 -1.65 6.95 3.74
C THR A 122 -1.89 6.55 5.19
N GLU A 123 -3.14 6.26 5.56
CA GLU A 123 -3.46 5.83 6.92
C GLU A 123 -2.90 4.44 7.22
N ASN A 124 -3.07 3.47 6.32
CA ASN A 124 -2.49 2.15 6.49
C ASN A 124 -0.95 2.22 6.62
N LYS A 125 -0.28 3.07 5.83
CA LYS A 125 1.16 3.30 5.95
C LYS A 125 1.55 3.80 7.34
N LYS A 126 0.82 4.77 7.90
CA LYS A 126 1.09 5.26 9.27
C LYS A 126 0.96 4.16 10.31
N CYS A 127 -0.03 3.27 10.18
CA CYS A 127 -0.20 2.14 11.09
C CYS A 127 1.00 1.18 11.01
N LEU A 128 1.47 0.85 9.80
CA LEU A 128 2.66 0.03 9.59
C LEU A 128 3.91 0.68 10.20
N ASP A 129 4.14 1.97 9.92
CA ASP A 129 5.26 2.72 10.48
C ASP A 129 5.22 2.77 12.01
N SER A 130 4.02 2.85 12.59
CA SER A 130 3.82 2.82 14.04
C SER A 130 4.23 1.47 14.63
N LYS A 131 3.83 0.35 14.00
CA LYS A 131 4.26 -1.00 14.40
C LYS A 131 5.79 -1.15 14.30
N ILE A 132 6.38 -0.75 13.16
CA ILE A 132 7.84 -0.78 12.94
C ILE A 132 8.58 -0.03 14.05
N ASN A 133 8.15 1.21 14.35
CA ASN A 133 8.79 2.04 15.36
C ASN A 133 8.63 1.46 16.77
N TYR A 134 7.45 0.90 17.09
CA TYR A 134 7.21 0.25 18.37
C TYR A 134 8.13 -0.97 18.55
N LEU A 135 8.18 -1.86 17.54
CA LEU A 135 9.04 -3.05 17.57
C LEU A 135 10.51 -2.69 17.69
N LYS A 136 10.99 -1.69 16.95
CA LYS A 136 12.38 -1.19 17.06
C LYS A 136 12.70 -0.71 18.47
N LYS A 137 11.84 0.14 19.03
CA LYS A 137 12.03 0.74 20.36
C LYS A 137 11.99 -0.29 21.50
N ASN A 138 11.18 -1.34 21.34
CA ASN A 138 10.95 -2.35 22.38
C ASN A 138 11.62 -3.71 22.09
N SER A 139 12.43 -3.82 21.03
CA SER A 139 13.08 -5.07 20.58
C SER A 139 13.80 -5.83 21.69
N ALA A 140 14.58 -5.14 22.52
CA ALA A 140 15.28 -5.74 23.66
C ALA A 140 14.32 -6.31 24.71
N LYS A 141 13.18 -5.63 24.96
CA LYS A 141 12.17 -6.09 25.91
C LYS A 141 11.41 -7.30 25.38
N ILE A 142 10.98 -7.26 24.11
CA ILE A 142 10.25 -8.34 23.45
C ILE A 142 11.01 -9.67 23.57
N THR A 143 12.29 -9.66 23.16
CA THR A 143 13.16 -10.83 23.23
C THR A 143 13.39 -11.30 24.66
N SER A 144 13.66 -10.38 25.60
CA SER A 144 13.84 -10.74 27.00
C SER A 144 12.58 -11.30 27.64
N SER A 145 11.40 -10.71 27.38
CA SER A 145 10.13 -11.13 27.97
C SER A 145 9.77 -12.54 27.54
N ASN A 146 9.85 -12.84 26.24
CA ASN A 146 9.59 -14.17 25.73
C ASN A 146 10.60 -15.21 26.22
N SER A 147 11.87 -14.85 26.35
CA SER A 147 12.91 -15.73 26.90
C SER A 147 12.73 -16.03 28.40
N LEU A 148 11.93 -15.24 29.12
CA LEU A 148 11.61 -15.43 30.53
C LEU A 148 10.26 -16.13 30.75
N LEU A 149 9.36 -16.12 29.75
CA LEU A 149 8.13 -16.92 29.76
C LEU A 149 8.39 -18.42 29.64
N THR A 150 9.59 -18.82 29.18
CA THR A 150 10.02 -20.22 29.10
C THR A 150 10.48 -20.81 30.44
N GLU A 151 10.66 -20.00 31.50
CA GLU A 151 10.97 -20.46 32.87
C GLU A 151 10.14 -19.72 33.94
N ASP A 152 8.99 -20.28 34.33
CA ASP A 152 8.21 -20.07 35.57
C ASP A 152 8.34 -18.70 36.31
N ASN A 153 8.23 -17.55 35.62
CA ASN A 153 8.39 -16.23 36.26
C ASN A 153 7.18 -15.30 36.08
N ILE A 154 6.48 -15.03 37.19
CA ILE A 154 5.23 -14.25 37.25
C ILE A 154 5.42 -12.78 36.81
N PHE A 155 6.60 -12.18 37.04
CA PHE A 155 6.86 -10.79 36.64
C PHE A 155 7.08 -10.63 35.12
N ALA A 156 7.61 -11.66 34.46
CA ALA A 156 7.77 -11.67 33.01
C ALA A 156 6.42 -11.77 32.28
N LEU A 157 5.45 -12.46 32.89
CA LEU A 157 4.06 -12.55 32.40
C LEU A 157 3.36 -11.18 32.35
N LEU A 158 3.55 -10.32 33.36
CA LEU A 158 2.91 -9.00 33.39
C LEU A 158 3.47 -8.06 32.32
N ASP A 159 4.80 -7.91 32.23
CA ASP A 159 5.45 -7.05 31.23
C ASP A 159 5.20 -7.56 29.80
N SER A 160 5.12 -8.88 29.60
CA SER A 160 4.75 -9.46 28.31
C SER A 160 3.30 -9.16 27.95
N THR A 161 2.37 -9.17 28.91
CA THR A 161 0.95 -8.89 28.67
C THR A 161 0.76 -7.46 28.19
N ASP A 162 1.50 -6.50 28.75
CA ASP A 162 1.45 -5.10 28.33
C ASP A 162 2.00 -4.91 26.91
N ILE A 163 3.14 -5.53 26.57
CA ILE A 163 3.70 -5.47 25.21
C ILE A 163 2.77 -6.12 24.19
N ILE A 164 2.19 -7.28 24.53
CA ILE A 164 1.23 -7.98 23.67
C ILE A 164 0.01 -7.07 23.44
N SER A 165 -0.57 -6.50 24.49
CA SER A 165 -1.75 -5.64 24.39
C SER A 165 -1.51 -4.39 23.53
N ASP A 166 -0.34 -3.76 23.66
CA ASP A 166 0.04 -2.61 22.83
C ASP A 166 0.18 -2.98 21.35
N VAL A 167 0.82 -4.11 21.05
CA VAL A 167 0.98 -4.58 19.67
C VAL A 167 -0.36 -5.01 19.08
N GLU A 168 -1.21 -5.72 19.83
CA GLU A 168 -2.57 -6.07 19.41
C GLU A 168 -3.42 -4.82 19.10
N ALA A 169 -3.27 -3.75 19.88
CA ALA A 169 -3.95 -2.49 19.61
C ALA A 169 -3.48 -1.83 18.30
N ILE A 170 -2.18 -1.93 17.97
CA ILE A 170 -1.64 -1.45 16.69
C ILE A 170 -2.09 -2.36 15.55
N ASP A 171 -2.10 -3.67 15.74
CA ASP A 171 -2.53 -4.65 14.75
C ASP A 171 -4.01 -4.45 14.40
N SER A 172 -4.88 -4.21 15.38
CA SER A 172 -6.29 -3.88 15.13
C SER A 172 -6.46 -2.59 14.30
N GLN A 173 -5.57 -1.61 14.47
CA GLN A 173 -5.56 -0.40 13.63
C GLN A 173 -5.11 -0.72 12.20
N ILE A 174 -4.10 -1.58 12.03
CA ILE A 174 -3.66 -2.06 10.72
C ILE A 174 -4.78 -2.81 10.02
N GLU A 175 -5.45 -3.74 10.70
CA GLU A 175 -6.58 -4.51 10.16
C GLU A 175 -7.72 -3.60 9.72
N THR A 176 -8.09 -2.62 10.54
CA THR A 176 -9.15 -1.66 10.22
C THR A 176 -8.79 -0.84 8.98
N SER A 177 -7.57 -0.28 8.95
CA SER A 177 -7.06 0.49 7.81
C SER A 177 -6.92 -0.36 6.55
N LEU A 178 -6.51 -1.63 6.69
CA LEU A 178 -6.39 -2.58 5.57
C LEU A 178 -7.76 -2.92 5.00
N SER A 179 -8.77 -3.12 5.84
CA SER A 179 -10.15 -3.37 5.40
C SER A 179 -10.71 -2.20 4.59
N ASP A 180 -10.54 -0.96 5.06
CA ASP A 180 -10.96 0.22 4.29
C ASP A 180 -10.18 0.32 2.97
N LEU A 181 -8.85 0.20 3.02
CA LEU A 181 -8.00 0.20 1.84
C LEU A 181 -8.42 -0.83 0.79
N LYS A 182 -8.70 -2.07 1.22
CA LYS A 182 -9.20 -3.18 0.39
C LYS A 182 -10.56 -2.87 -0.20
N GLN A 183 -11.48 -2.28 0.58
CA GLN A 183 -12.81 -1.89 0.10
C GLN A 183 -12.71 -0.78 -0.97
N ARG A 184 -11.86 0.22 -0.75
CA ARG A 184 -11.62 1.31 -1.71
C ARG A 184 -11.01 0.78 -3.01
N ALA A 185 -9.98 -0.06 -2.92
CA ALA A 185 -9.35 -0.66 -4.08
C ALA A 185 -10.33 -1.52 -4.89
N LYS A 186 -11.17 -2.34 -4.23
CA LYS A 186 -12.23 -3.12 -4.92
C LYS A 186 -13.25 -2.22 -5.61
N SER A 187 -13.73 -1.19 -4.92
CA SER A 187 -14.72 -0.28 -5.48
C SER A 187 -14.21 0.43 -6.74
N LEU A 188 -12.93 0.81 -6.77
CA LEU A 188 -12.29 1.37 -7.95
C LEU A 188 -12.05 0.32 -9.05
N ASN A 189 -11.67 -0.91 -8.68
CA ASN A 189 -11.50 -2.01 -9.63
C ASN A 189 -12.81 -2.37 -10.37
N ASP A 190 -13.97 -2.16 -9.74
CA ASP A 190 -15.26 -2.41 -10.36
C ASP A 190 -15.73 -1.25 -11.27
N LEU A 191 -15.14 -0.06 -11.12
CA LEU A 191 -15.44 1.15 -11.91
C LEU A 191 -14.63 1.23 -13.21
N TYR A 192 -13.44 0.61 -13.24
CA TYR A 192 -12.46 0.70 -14.32
C TYR A 192 -12.23 -0.65 -15.01
#